data_AF-A0A1X0SGX1-F1
#
_entry.id   AF-A0A1X0SGX1-F1
#
_cell.length_a   1.000
_cell.length_b   1.000
_cell.length_c   1.000
_cell.angle_alpha   90.00
_cell.angle_beta   90.00
_cell.angle_gamma   90.00
#
_symmetry.space_group_name_H-M   'P 1'
#
loop_
_entity.id
_entity.type
_entity.pdbx_description
1 polymer ?
#
loop_
_entity_poly.entity_id
_entity_poly.type
_entity_poly.pdbx_seq_one_letter_code
_entity_poly.pdbx_strand_id
1 'polypeptide(L)' 'MNIQFLFENGKGSVVDEYGRPEPMDYIVDEEQFRLETLTSHTQYLAQLPLESEKEVEAM' A
#
# COMPACT_ATOMS: atom_id res chain seq x y z
N MET A 1 -0.40 -33.00 -18.32
CA MET A 1 -0.12 -32.34 -17.04
C MET A 1 0.97 -31.33 -17.31
N ASN A 2 0.71 -30.02 -17.18
CA ASN A 2 1.74 -28.98 -17.27
C ASN A 2 2.01 -28.54 -15.82
N ILE A 3 3.24 -28.79 -15.34
CA ILE A 3 3.65 -28.51 -13.97
C ILE A 3 4.70 -27.39 -14.07
N GLN A 4 4.42 -26.25 -13.47
CA GLN A 4 5.33 -25.11 -13.41
C GLN A 4 6.01 -25.10 -12.03
N PHE A 5 7.34 -25.00 -12.02
CA PHE A 5 8.14 -24.93 -10.79
C PHE A 5 8.47 -23.48 -10.48
N LEU A 6 8.31 -23.09 -9.21
CA LEU A 6 8.52 -21.74 -8.71
C LEU A 6 9.51 -21.76 -7.54
N PHE A 7 10.32 -20.70 -7.40
CA PHE A 7 11.32 -20.58 -6.35
C PHE A 7 11.48 -19.16 -5.84
N GLU A 8 11.91 -19.01 -4.58
CA GLU A 8 12.22 -17.72 -3.98
C GLU A 8 13.59 -17.22 -4.49
N ASN A 9 13.66 -15.98 -5.00
CA ASN A 9 14.89 -15.39 -5.52
C ASN A 9 15.78 -14.72 -4.45
N GLY A 10 15.48 -14.92 -3.16
CA GLY A 10 16.19 -14.31 -2.02
C GLY A 10 15.91 -12.81 -1.82
N LYS A 11 15.05 -12.20 -2.62
CA LYS A 11 14.55 -10.82 -2.45
C LYS A 11 13.09 -10.79 -1.98
N GLY A 12 12.58 -11.91 -1.48
CA GLY A 12 11.17 -12.06 -1.09
C GLY A 12 10.19 -12.13 -2.28
N SER A 13 10.70 -12.37 -3.49
CA SER A 13 9.89 -12.54 -4.70
C SER A 13 10.02 -13.98 -5.21
N VAL A 14 8.88 -14.55 -5.60
CA VAL A 14 8.79 -15.86 -6.23
C VAL A 14 8.94 -15.69 -7.74
N VAL A 15 9.80 -16.50 -8.35
CA VAL A 15 10.10 -16.47 -9.79
C VAL A 15 9.95 -17.85 -10.41
N ASP A 16 9.71 -17.89 -11.72
CA ASP A 16 9.70 -19.13 -12.51
C ASP A 16 11.11 -19.57 -12.95
N GLU A 17 11.19 -20.70 -13.68
CA GLU A 17 12.44 -21.26 -14.23
C GLU A 17 13.25 -20.29 -15.12
N TYR A 18 12.60 -19.26 -15.67
CA TYR A 18 13.22 -18.22 -16.48
C TYR A 18 13.56 -16.96 -15.66
N GLY A 19 13.35 -16.99 -14.35
CA GLY A 19 13.59 -15.86 -13.44
C GLY A 19 12.55 -14.76 -13.56
N ARG A 20 11.42 -15.01 -14.23
CA ARG A 20 10.34 -14.03 -14.34
C ARG A 20 9.60 -14.01 -13.01
N PRO A 21 9.38 -12.83 -12.42
CA PRO A 21 8.55 -12.72 -11.24
C PRO A 21 7.14 -13.15 -11.61
N GLU A 22 6.62 -14.18 -10.92
CA GLU A 22 5.19 -14.42 -10.92
C GLU A 22 4.56 -13.23 -10.18
N PRO A 23 3.50 -12.60 -10.71
CA PRO A 23 2.68 -11.74 -9.89
C PRO A 23 2.12 -12.63 -8.78
N MET A 24 2.65 -12.51 -7.56
CA MET A 24 1.91 -13.01 -6.41
C MET A 24 0.62 -12.22 -6.39
N ASP A 25 -0.49 -12.87 -6.75
CA ASP A 25 -1.80 -12.35 -6.46
C ASP A 25 -1.86 -12.21 -4.94
N TYR A 26 -1.68 -10.98 -4.45
CA TYR A 26 -1.87 -10.68 -3.04
C TYR A 26 -3.35 -10.85 -2.76
N ILE A 27 -3.74 -12.06 -2.36
CA ILE A 27 -5.05 -12.31 -1.79
C ILE A 27 -5.02 -11.65 -0.40
N VAL A 28 -5.28 -10.35 -0.37
CA VAL A 28 -5.66 -9.69 0.87
C VAL A 28 -7.01 -10.30 1.23
N ASP A 29 -7.05 -11.03 2.34
CA ASP A 29 -8.31 -11.45 2.92
C ASP A 29 -9.08 -10.18 3.32
N GLU A 30 -9.98 -9.76 2.44
CA GLU A 30 -10.80 -8.57 2.65
C GLU A 30 -11.67 -8.71 3.90
N GLU A 31 -11.96 -9.92 4.40
CA GLU A 31 -12.70 -10.13 5.65
C GLU A 31 -11.79 -9.90 6.87
N GLN A 32 -10.54 -10.36 6.81
CA GLN A 32 -9.57 -10.19 7.88
C GLN A 32 -8.99 -8.76 7.94
N PHE A 33 -8.91 -8.05 6.81
CA PHE A 33 -8.31 -6.72 6.67
C PHE A 33 -9.24 -5.72 5.96
N ARG A 34 -10.50 -5.65 6.38
CA ARG A 34 -11.47 -4.65 5.89
C ARG A 34 -10.93 -3.24 6.08
N LEU A 35 -10.60 -2.56 4.97
CA LEU A 35 -10.27 -1.14 5.00
C LEU A 35 -11.56 -0.33 5.06
N GLU A 36 -11.79 0.36 6.17
CA GLU A 36 -12.88 1.32 6.30
C GLU A 36 -12.38 2.73 6.00
N THR A 37 -13.09 3.44 5.12
CA THR A 37 -12.80 4.85 4.87
C THR A 37 -13.39 5.67 6.00
N LEU A 38 -12.57 6.03 6.99
CA LEU A 38 -12.99 6.82 8.15
C LEU A 38 -13.38 8.26 7.78
N THR A 39 -12.70 8.84 6.79
CA THR A 39 -12.92 10.24 6.36
C THR A 39 -12.59 10.43 4.88
N SER A 40 -13.31 11.30 4.19
CA SER A 40 -12.88 11.82 2.88
C SER A 40 -11.59 12.64 3.04
N HIS A 41 -10.76 12.68 1.99
CA HIS A 41 -9.59 13.56 1.93
C HIS A 41 -9.95 15.03 2.21
N THR A 42 -11.08 15.51 1.70
CA THR A 42 -11.56 16.87 1.95
C THR A 42 -11.95 17.11 3.41
N GLN A 43 -12.49 16.10 4.09
CA GLN A 43 -12.83 16.19 5.52
C GLN A 43 -11.58 16.21 6.39
N TYR A 44 -10.59 15.38 6.06
CA TYR A 44 -9.28 15.42 6.72
C TYR A 44 -8.62 16.80 6.60
N LEU A 45 -8.63 17.40 5.40
CA LEU A 45 -8.07 18.74 5.18
C LEU A 45 -8.81 19.83 5.96
N ALA A 46 -10.13 19.70 6.14
CA ALA A 46 -10.91 20.65 6.94
C ALA A 46 -10.67 20.52 8.45
N GLN A 47 -10.16 19.36 8.90
CA GLN A 47 -9.82 19.10 10.31
C GLN A 47 -8.39 19.48 10.67
N LEU A 48 -7.53 19.74 9.68
CA LEU A 48 -6.19 20.22 9.95
C LEU A 48 -6.26 21.58 10.65
N PRO A 49 -5.61 21.74 11.82
CA PRO A 49 -5.41 23.06 12.40
C PRO A 49 -4.79 23.96 11.36
N LEU A 50 -5.24 25.21 11.32
CA LEU A 50 -4.71 26.25 10.43
C LEU A 50 -3.31 26.65 10.95
N GLU A 51 -2.34 25.73 10.85
CA GLU A 51 -0.92 25.96 11.15
C GLU A 51 -0.30 26.76 9.99
N SER A 52 -0.82 27.97 9.75
CA SER A 52 -0.17 28.97 8.90
C SER A 52 -0.62 30.41 9.13
N GLU A 53 -1.23 30.75 10.27
CA GLU A 53 -1.60 32.14 10.63
C GLU A 53 -0.96 32.62 11.94
N LYS A 54 0.18 32.07 12.36
CA LYS A 54 0.91 32.57 13.55
C LYS A 54 2.42 32.74 13.39
N GLU A 55 2.94 32.76 12.18
CA GLU A 55 4.34 33.15 11.94
C GLU A 55 4.48 34.26 10.89
N VAL A 56 3.46 35.13 10.78
CA VAL A 56 3.55 36.40 10.04
C VAL A 56 2.84 37.52 10.81
N GLU A 57 3.20 37.70 12.08
CA GLU A 57 3.12 38.99 12.79
C GLU A 57 4.35 39.03 13.71
N ALA A 58 5.53 39.19 13.11
CA ALA A 58 6.22 40.46 12.94
C ALA A 58 6.90 40.92 14.25
N MET A 59 8.24 40.90 14.19
CA MET A 59 9.21 41.89 14.72
C MET A 59 8.89 42.60 16.04
#